data_AF-A0A3D4R539-F1
#
_entry.id   AF-A0A3D4R539-F1
#
_cell.length_a   1.000
_cell.length_b   1.000
_cell.length_c   1.000
_cell.angle_alpha   90.00
_cell.angle_beta   90.00
_cell.angle_gamma   90.00
#
_symmetry.space_group_name_H-M   'P 1'
#
loop_
_entity.id
_entity.type
_entity.pdbx_description
1 polymer ?
#
loop_
_entity_poly.entity_id
_entity_poly.type
_entity_poly.pdbx_seq_one_letter_code
_entity_poly.pdbx_strand_id
1 'polypeptide(L)'
;MLQYPAKIKKSEGVYLVTFVDFANINTYGETLDEALKNAEEALNGCLESDFERGFLLPDPSEIKGRNVYDVPVKPHIAVSIMLRKLRAGRTQQEIARKLKISFQVYQRLENPRKANPTLKTLEKVACAYGKHVTLGFI
;
A
#
# COMPACT_ATOMS: atom_id res chain seq x y z
N MET A 1 -6.36 -3.44 -7.41
CA MET A 1 -5.06 -2.82 -7.02
C MET A 1 -5.27 -2.11 -5.69
N LEU A 2 -4.27 -2.02 -4.80
CA LEU A 2 -4.43 -1.21 -3.58
C LEU A 2 -4.25 0.26 -3.95
N GLN A 3 -5.24 1.07 -3.63
CA GLN A 3 -5.29 2.50 -3.95
C GLN A 3 -5.87 3.24 -2.75
N TYR A 4 -5.48 4.50 -2.56
CA TYR A 4 -6.10 5.40 -1.60
C TYR A 4 -6.73 6.59 -2.30
N PRO A 5 -7.95 7.00 -1.90
CA PRO A 5 -8.60 8.14 -2.50
C PRO A 5 -7.94 9.45 -2.05
N ALA A 6 -7.53 10.25 -3.03
CA ALA A 6 -7.07 11.60 -2.83
C ALA A 6 -8.12 12.62 -3.29
N LYS A 7 -8.30 13.69 -2.52
CA LYS A 7 -9.09 14.85 -2.93
C LYS A 7 -8.17 15.85 -3.59
N ILE A 8 -8.51 16.25 -4.82
CA ILE A 8 -7.73 17.22 -5.59
C ILE A 8 -8.55 18.48 -5.82
N LYS A 9 -8.03 19.63 -5.40
CA LYS A 9 -8.69 20.93 -5.58
C LYS A 9 -7.74 21.91 -6.28
N LYS A 10 -8.22 22.55 -7.35
CA LYS A 10 -7.49 23.66 -7.99
C LYS A 10 -7.62 24.92 -7.13
N SER A 11 -6.50 25.53 -6.78
CA SER A 11 -6.41 26.76 -5.98
C SER A 11 -5.19 27.56 -6.41
N GLU A 12 -5.32 28.88 -6.62
CA GLU A 12 -4.18 29.77 -6.91
C GLU A 12 -3.26 29.29 -8.05
N GLY A 13 -3.85 28.67 -9.09
CA GLY A 13 -3.10 28.18 -10.25
C GLY A 13 -2.50 26.78 -10.10
N VAL A 14 -2.50 26.19 -8.90
CA VAL A 14 -1.99 24.83 -8.64
C VAL A 14 -3.11 23.84 -8.26
N TYR A 15 -2.83 22.55 -8.34
CA TYR A 15 -3.69 21.47 -7.88
C TYR A 15 -3.19 20.97 -6.53
N LEU A 16 -3.93 21.26 -5.46
CA LEU A 16 -3.64 20.78 -4.11
C LEU A 16 -4.22 19.37 -3.92
N VAL A 17 -3.45 18.49 -3.30
CA VAL A 17 -3.83 17.09 -3.07
C VAL A 17 -3.78 16.78 -1.58
N THR A 18 -4.86 16.18 -1.07
CA THR A 18 -4.98 15.69 0.30
C THR A 18 -5.57 14.29 0.34
N PHE A 19 -5.23 13.51 1.36
CA PHE A 19 -5.75 12.16 1.55
C PHE A 19 -6.67 12.12 2.76
N VAL A 20 -7.85 11.51 2.61
CA VAL A 20 -8.81 11.38 3.73
C VAL A 20 -8.27 10.45 4.81
N ASP A 21 -7.54 9.42 4.40
CA ASP A 21 -6.97 8.41 5.29
C ASP A 21 -5.64 8.86 5.93
N PHE A 22 -5.03 9.93 5.41
CA PHE A 22 -3.73 10.45 5.85
C PHE A 22 -3.74 11.97 5.96
N ALA A 23 -4.11 12.49 7.13
CA ALA A 23 -4.19 13.93 7.39
C ALA A 23 -2.85 14.67 7.22
N ASN A 24 -1.74 13.97 7.37
CA ASN A 24 -0.38 14.50 7.23
C ASN A 24 0.11 14.58 5.77
N ILE A 25 -0.57 13.94 4.82
CA ILE A 25 -0.16 13.99 3.42
C ILE A 25 -0.82 15.18 2.73
N ASN A 26 0.01 16.18 2.42
CA ASN A 26 -0.37 17.34 1.65
C ASN A 26 0.71 17.57 0.59
N THR A 27 0.30 17.65 -0.68
CA THR A 27 1.19 17.91 -1.80
C THR A 27 0.47 18.70 -2.88
N TYR A 28 1.15 19.08 -3.95
CA TYR A 28 0.57 19.85 -5.03
C TYR A 28 1.31 19.61 -6.36
N GLY A 29 0.76 20.13 -7.45
CA GLY A 29 1.43 20.24 -8.75
C GLY A 29 0.81 21.36 -9.58
N GLU A 30 1.53 21.86 -10.58
CA GLU A 30 1.04 22.91 -11.48
C GLU A 30 0.00 22.36 -12.46
N THR A 31 0.14 21.07 -12.80
CA THR A 31 -0.82 20.31 -13.60
C THR A 31 -1.47 19.20 -12.78
N LEU A 32 -2.60 18.68 -13.27
CA LEU A 32 -3.27 17.55 -12.62
C LEU A 32 -2.36 16.30 -12.60
N ASP A 33 -1.65 16.03 -13.71
CA ASP A 33 -0.75 14.88 -13.83
C ASP A 33 0.42 14.98 -12.87
N GLU A 34 1.02 16.17 -12.75
CA GLU A 34 2.09 16.42 -11.78
C GLU A 34 1.59 16.24 -10.35
N ALA A 35 0.41 16.78 -10.02
CA ALA A 35 -0.19 16.65 -8.70
C ALA A 35 -0.46 15.17 -8.35
N LEU A 36 -0.93 14.37 -9.31
CA LEU A 36 -1.13 12.93 -9.15
C LEU A 36 0.19 12.18 -8.95
N LYS A 37 1.24 12.52 -9.70
CA LYS A 37 2.57 11.93 -9.52
C LYS A 37 3.15 12.24 -8.14
N ASN A 38 3.06 13.51 -7.73
CA ASN A 38 3.52 13.96 -6.42
C ASN A 38 2.69 13.31 -5.30
N ALA A 39 1.40 13.08 -5.52
CA ALA A 39 0.54 12.35 -4.59
C ALA A 39 0.92 10.87 -4.47
N GLU A 40 1.24 10.20 -5.57
CA GLU A 40 1.72 8.81 -5.55
C GLU A 40 3.03 8.71 -4.77
N GLU A 41 3.99 9.59 -5.03
CA GLU A 41 5.26 9.62 -4.31
C GLU A 41 5.06 9.86 -2.81
N ALA A 42 4.24 10.86 -2.44
CA ALA A 42 3.95 11.18 -1.05
C ALA A 42 3.20 10.04 -0.32
N LEU A 43 2.20 9.43 -0.96
CA LEU A 43 1.46 8.29 -0.41
C LEU A 43 2.38 7.11 -0.11
N ASN A 44 3.18 6.70 -1.10
CA ASN A 44 4.07 5.55 -0.95
C ASN A 44 5.16 5.82 0.09
N GLY A 45 5.72 7.04 0.14
CA GLY A 45 6.68 7.43 1.17
C GLY A 45 6.07 7.44 2.58
N CYS A 46 4.83 7.92 2.72
CA CYS A 46 4.12 7.92 4.01
C CYS A 46 3.88 6.50 4.51
N LEU A 47 3.38 5.59 3.65
CA LEU A 47 3.14 4.19 4.01
C LEU A 47 4.40 3.48 4.51
N GLU A 48 5.55 3.75 3.88
CA GLU A 48 6.84 3.22 4.32
C GLU A 48 7.29 3.81 5.65
N SER A 49 7.14 5.14 5.81
CA SER A 49 7.55 5.85 7.03
C SER A 49 6.69 5.45 8.24
N ASP A 50 5.38 5.39 8.06
CA ASP A 50 4.44 4.99 9.11
C ASP A 50 4.68 3.55 9.53
N PHE A 51 4.98 2.67 8.57
CA PHE A 51 5.39 1.31 8.87
C PHE A 51 6.68 1.26 9.72
N GLU A 52 7.73 2.00 9.35
CA GLU A 52 8.98 2.02 10.12
C GLU A 52 8.78 2.51 11.56
N ARG A 53 7.87 3.49 11.73
CA ARG A 53 7.52 4.06 13.03
C ARG A 53 6.58 3.18 13.85
N GLY A 54 6.11 2.07 13.29
CA GLY A 54 5.20 1.14 13.97
C GLY A 54 3.75 1.64 14.04
N PHE A 55 3.37 2.63 13.23
CA PHE A 55 1.98 3.07 13.13
C PHE A 55 1.14 2.02 12.39
N LEU A 56 -0.16 2.02 12.73
CA LEU A 56 -1.14 1.25 11.99
C LEU A 56 -1.39 1.92 10.64
N LEU A 57 -1.28 1.15 9.56
CA LEU A 57 -1.58 1.65 8.22
C LEU A 57 -3.10 1.61 8.03
N PRO A 58 -3.77 2.74 7.73
CA PRO A 58 -5.22 2.80 7.61
C PRO A 58 -5.70 1.99 6.41
N ASP A 59 -6.94 1.51 6.43
CA ASP A 59 -7.59 0.98 5.24
C ASP A 59 -8.01 2.14 4.31
N PRO A 60 -8.00 1.95 2.97
CA PRO A 60 -8.51 2.97 2.07
C PRO A 60 -10.00 3.24 2.30
N SER A 61 -10.35 4.51 2.41
CA SER A 61 -11.76 4.92 2.45
C SER A 61 -12.48 4.66 1.12
N GLU A 62 -13.76 4.32 1.17
CA GLU A 62 -14.61 4.17 -0.01
C GLU A 62 -15.33 5.49 -0.33
N ILE A 63 -14.59 6.49 -0.80
CA ILE A 63 -15.16 7.78 -1.23
C ILE A 63 -15.10 7.97 -2.74
N LYS A 64 -16.13 8.59 -3.30
CA LYS A 64 -16.21 8.94 -4.73
C LYS A 64 -16.68 10.38 -4.90
N GLY A 65 -16.30 10.99 -6.01
CA GLY A 65 -16.75 12.34 -6.35
C GLY A 65 -15.96 12.91 -7.52
N ARG A 66 -16.42 14.06 -8.04
CA ARG A 66 -15.83 14.73 -9.21
C ARG A 66 -14.33 15.05 -9.05
N ASN A 67 -13.89 15.27 -7.82
CA ASN A 67 -12.54 15.70 -7.47
C ASN A 67 -11.80 14.65 -6.64
N VAL A 68 -12.26 13.39 -6.67
CA VAL A 68 -11.64 12.27 -5.97
C VAL A 68 -10.93 11.39 -6.98
N TYR A 69 -9.66 11.08 -6.72
CA TYR A 69 -8.80 10.30 -7.59
C TYR A 69 -8.19 9.15 -6.80
N ASP A 70 -8.21 7.96 -7.39
CA ASP A 70 -7.58 6.78 -6.79
C ASP A 70 -6.08 6.78 -7.07
N VAL A 71 -5.28 7.04 -6.02
CA VAL A 71 -3.82 7.08 -6.13
C VAL A 71 -3.26 5.68 -5.82
N PRO A 72 -2.46 5.09 -6.73
CA PRO A 72 -1.97 3.73 -6.58
C PRO A 72 -0.90 3.59 -5.50
N VAL A 73 -0.94 2.47 -4.78
CA VAL A 73 0.19 1.99 -3.99
C VAL A 73 1.09 1.13 -4.87
N LYS A 74 2.39 1.38 -4.84
CA LYS A 74 3.38 0.62 -5.60
C LYS A 74 3.26 -0.88 -5.26
N PRO A 75 3.37 -1.79 -6.25
CA PRO A 75 3.09 -3.22 -6.03
C PRO A 75 3.86 -3.86 -4.87
N HIS A 76 5.13 -3.53 -4.68
CA HIS A 76 5.96 -4.10 -3.60
C HIS A 76 5.49 -3.66 -2.19
N ILE A 77 5.03 -2.42 -2.04
CA ILE A 77 4.42 -1.91 -0.81
C ILE A 77 3.04 -2.56 -0.62
N ALA A 78 2.22 -2.58 -1.67
CA ALA A 78 0.88 -3.14 -1.65
C ALA A 78 0.87 -4.62 -1.21
N VAL A 79 1.79 -5.43 -1.73
CA VAL A 79 1.98 -6.83 -1.32
C VAL A 79 2.22 -6.92 0.19
N SER A 80 3.12 -6.10 0.73
CA SER A 80 3.44 -6.13 2.17
C SER A 80 2.22 -5.80 3.04
N ILE A 81 1.43 -4.80 2.63
CA ILE A 81 0.20 -4.41 3.32
C ILE A 81 -0.86 -5.51 3.22
N MET A 82 -1.06 -6.08 2.03
CA MET A 82 -2.03 -7.17 1.82
C MET A 82 -1.67 -8.42 2.66
N LEU A 83 -0.40 -8.77 2.77
CA LEU A 83 0.05 -9.90 3.59
C LEU A 83 -0.23 -9.68 5.07
N ARG A 84 -0.02 -8.46 5.59
CA ARG A 84 -0.40 -8.10 6.96
C ARG A 84 -1.90 -8.24 7.20
N LYS A 85 -2.72 -7.75 6.27
CA LYS A 85 -4.18 -7.88 6.33
C LYS A 85 -4.61 -9.35 6.31
N LEU A 86 -4.04 -10.17 5.43
CA LEU A 86 -4.31 -11.61 5.35
C LEU A 86 -3.92 -12.37 6.62
N ARG A 87 -2.81 -11.96 7.26
CA ARG A 87 -2.39 -12.53 8.54
C ARG A 87 -3.40 -12.23 9.65
N ALA A 88 -4.05 -11.07 9.62
CA ALA A 88 -5.02 -10.63 10.62
C ALA A 88 -4.43 -10.76 12.04
N GLY A 89 -5.16 -11.37 12.99
CA GLY A 89 -4.74 -11.53 14.38
C GLY A 89 -3.63 -12.58 14.62
N ARG A 90 -3.19 -13.32 13.60
CA ARG A 90 -2.15 -14.35 13.75
C ARG A 90 -0.78 -13.72 13.89
N THR A 91 0.15 -14.37 14.57
CA THR A 91 1.54 -13.89 14.68
C THR A 91 2.34 -14.21 13.42
N GLN A 92 3.38 -13.42 13.14
CA GLN A 92 4.30 -13.71 12.03
C GLN A 92 4.98 -15.09 12.17
N GLN A 93 5.24 -15.55 13.40
CA GLN A 93 5.80 -16.87 13.67
C GLN A 93 4.84 -18.01 13.33
N GLU A 94 3.54 -17.85 13.60
CA GLU A 94 2.52 -18.84 13.21
C GLU A 94 2.47 -19.00 11.69
N ILE A 95 2.47 -17.89 10.95
CA ILE A 95 2.41 -17.96 9.49
C ILE A 95 3.71 -18.54 8.90
N ALA A 96 4.87 -18.11 9.42
CA ALA A 96 6.16 -18.66 8.98
C ALA A 96 6.22 -20.19 9.16
N ARG A 97 5.76 -20.71 10.30
CA ARG A 97 5.66 -22.16 10.57
C ARG A 97 4.72 -22.86 9.59
N LYS A 98 3.52 -22.29 9.35
CA LYS A 98 2.55 -22.84 8.40
C LYS A 98 3.13 -22.92 6.98
N LEU A 99 3.90 -21.91 6.59
CA LEU A 99 4.55 -21.82 5.28
C LEU A 99 5.85 -22.62 5.18
N LYS A 100 6.34 -23.19 6.28
CA LYS A 100 7.64 -23.88 6.36
C LYS A 100 8.80 -23.00 5.88
N ILE A 101 8.79 -21.72 6.25
CA ILE A 101 9.86 -20.75 6.01
C ILE A 101 10.37 -20.17 7.32
N SER A 102 11.56 -19.57 7.32
CA SER A 102 12.08 -18.93 8.53
C SER A 102 11.27 -17.68 8.90
N PHE A 103 11.26 -17.36 10.20
CA PHE A 103 10.64 -16.13 10.71
C PHE A 103 11.16 -14.88 10.00
N GLN A 104 12.48 -14.76 9.78
CA GLN A 104 13.10 -13.61 9.12
C GLN A 104 12.66 -13.48 7.66
N VAL A 105 12.43 -14.60 6.96
CA VAL A 105 11.89 -14.57 5.60
C VAL A 105 10.48 -14.00 5.61
N TYR A 106 9.60 -14.51 6.47
CA TYR A 106 8.22 -14.02 6.55
C TYR A 106 8.14 -12.56 7.04
N GLN A 107 8.93 -12.20 8.05
CA GLN A 107 9.02 -10.83 8.56
C GLN A 107 9.40 -9.83 7.44
N ARG A 108 10.32 -10.22 6.54
CA ARG A 108 10.71 -9.40 5.38
C ARG A 108 9.55 -9.24 4.38
N LEU A 109 8.68 -10.23 4.24
CA LEU A 109 7.51 -10.14 3.34
C LEU A 109 6.51 -9.07 3.77
N GLU A 110 6.41 -8.80 5.07
CA GLU A 110 5.52 -7.78 5.63
C GLU A 110 6.21 -6.42 5.82
N ASN A 111 7.40 -6.22 5.25
CA ASN A 111 8.16 -4.97 5.34
C ASN A 111 8.13 -4.23 3.99
N PRO A 112 7.32 -3.16 3.81
CA PRO A 112 7.18 -2.45 2.55
C PRO A 112 8.48 -1.91 1.95
N ARG A 113 9.51 -1.61 2.76
CA ARG A 113 10.82 -1.09 2.30
C ARG A 113 11.80 -2.16 1.87
N LYS A 114 11.59 -3.40 2.31
CA LYS A 114 12.54 -4.52 2.12
C LYS A 114 11.93 -5.72 1.39
N ALA A 115 10.63 -5.73 1.18
CA ALA A 115 9.93 -6.84 0.56
C ALA A 115 10.37 -6.99 -0.90
N ASN A 116 10.93 -8.16 -1.21
CA ASN A 116 11.19 -8.60 -2.57
C ASN A 116 10.82 -10.08 -2.73
N PRO A 117 9.53 -10.45 -2.58
CA PRO A 117 9.10 -11.82 -2.76
C PRO A 117 9.19 -12.24 -4.22
N THR A 118 9.65 -13.47 -4.45
CA THR A 118 9.47 -14.10 -5.76
C THR A 118 7.99 -14.42 -6.00
N LEU A 119 7.57 -14.53 -7.26
CA LEU A 119 6.21 -14.97 -7.61
C LEU A 119 5.86 -16.32 -6.96
N LYS A 120 6.80 -17.27 -6.96
CA LYS A 120 6.65 -18.57 -6.27
C LYS A 120 6.40 -18.42 -4.77
N THR A 121 7.02 -17.44 -4.12
CA THR A 121 6.75 -17.12 -2.71
C THR A 121 5.33 -16.61 -2.54
N LEU A 122 4.87 -15.70 -3.40
CA LEU A 122 3.50 -15.16 -3.33
C LEU A 122 2.45 -16.24 -3.54
N GLU A 123 2.65 -17.14 -4.50
CA GLU A 123 1.79 -18.30 -4.75
C GLU A 123 1.69 -19.22 -3.51
N LYS A 124 2.84 -19.55 -2.89
CA LYS A 124 2.88 -20.36 -1.67
C LYS A 124 2.13 -19.68 -0.53
N VAL A 125 2.33 -18.38 -0.35
CA VAL A 125 1.66 -17.61 0.70
C VAL A 125 0.15 -17.58 0.45
N ALA A 126 -0.29 -17.25 -0.76
CA ALA A 126 -1.70 -17.24 -1.12
C ALA A 126 -2.37 -18.61 -0.91
N CYS A 127 -1.72 -19.68 -1.35
CA CYS A 127 -2.20 -21.05 -1.16
C CYS A 127 -2.39 -21.40 0.32
N ALA A 128 -1.48 -20.98 1.21
CA ALA A 128 -1.63 -21.18 2.64
C ALA A 128 -2.82 -20.44 3.26
N TYR A 129 -3.36 -19.43 2.57
CA TYR A 129 -4.58 -18.73 2.94
C TYR A 129 -5.82 -19.18 2.15
N GLY A 130 -5.71 -20.22 1.31
CA GLY A 130 -6.80 -20.64 0.42
C GLY A 130 -7.14 -19.60 -0.64
N LYS A 131 -6.13 -18.85 -1.11
CA LYS A 131 -6.22 -17.79 -2.12
C LYS A 131 -5.33 -18.10 -3.32
N HIS A 132 -5.49 -17.35 -4.40
CA HIS A 132 -4.66 -17.41 -5.59
C HIS A 132 -4.09 -16.02 -5.91
N VAL A 133 -2.92 -15.99 -6.56
CA VAL A 133 -2.31 -14.75 -7.07
C VAL A 133 -2.66 -14.62 -8.54
N THR A 134 -3.10 -13.43 -8.94
CA THR A 134 -3.36 -13.07 -10.35
C THR A 134 -2.53 -11.83 -10.71
N LEU A 135 -2.06 -11.75 -11.96
CA LEU A 135 -1.30 -10.62 -12.48
C LEU A 135 -2.01 -10.01 -13.69
N GLY A 136 -1.91 -8.70 -13.84
CA GLY A 136 -2.36 -7.95 -15.01
C GLY A 136 -1.49 -6.71 -15.19
N PHE A 137 -1.07 -6.45 -16.43
CA PHE A 137 -0.50 -5.17 -16.83
C PHE A 137 -1.64 -4.32 -17.36
N ILE A 138 -1.84 -3.15 -16.76
CA ILE A 138 -2.93 -2.22 -17.08
C ILE A 138 -2.37 -0.98 -17.76
#